data_AF-A0A5B8XQC7-F1
#
_entry.id   AF-A0A5B8XQC7-F1
#
_cell.length_a   1.000
_cell.length_b   1.000
_cell.length_c   1.000
_cell.angle_alpha   90.00
_cell.angle_beta   90.00
_cell.angle_gamma   90.00
#
_symmetry.space_group_name_H-M   'P 1'
#
loop_
_entity.id
_entity.type
_entity.pdbx_description
1 polymer ?
#
loop_
_entity_poly.entity_id
_entity_poly.type
_entity_poly.pdbx_seq_one_letter_code
_entity_poly.pdbx_strand_id
1 'polypeptide(L)'
;MSDPVVHARMTQLMLDEKKLTEEKAKLIEEVPVWERRVGLAKQKGMHDLAAEAEQRVVEVKTRIKEIELKLETLEMDKDMLRYESRRPSGREVERAEAMLDQVRLGGLVDPDRMDKELDETAFDFNEED
;
A
#
# COMPACT_ATOMS: atom_id res chain seq x y z
N MET A 1 -7.97 -13.37 20.69
CA MET A 1 -8.90 -13.98 19.71
C MET A 1 -9.12 -12.91 18.65
N SER A 2 -8.73 -13.14 17.39
CA SER A 2 -8.83 -12.11 16.33
C SER A 2 -10.29 -11.70 16.16
N ASP A 3 -10.53 -10.39 16.02
CA ASP A 3 -11.86 -9.85 15.71
C ASP A 3 -12.38 -10.50 14.40
N PRO A 4 -13.58 -11.12 14.40
CA PRO A 4 -14.19 -11.72 13.20
C PRO A 4 -14.32 -10.74 12.03
N VAL A 5 -14.52 -9.45 12.30
CA VAL A 5 -14.64 -8.40 11.28
C VAL A 5 -13.29 -8.18 10.58
N VAL A 6 -12.20 -8.13 11.35
CA VAL A 6 -10.84 -8.00 10.82
C VAL A 6 -10.49 -9.22 9.97
N HIS A 7 -10.82 -10.42 10.44
CA HIS A 7 -10.58 -11.65 9.69
C HIS A 7 -11.34 -11.70 8.35
N ALA A 8 -12.61 -11.30 8.34
CA ALA A 8 -13.41 -11.23 7.13
C ALA A 8 -12.83 -10.22 6.13
N ARG A 9 -12.43 -9.03 6.60
CA ARG A 9 -11.83 -8.00 5.76
C ARG A 9 -10.49 -8.44 5.17
N MET A 10 -9.62 -9.06 5.99
CA MET A 10 -8.36 -9.63 5.53
C MET A 10 -8.57 -10.71 4.46
N THR A 11 -9.58 -11.56 4.63
CA THR A 11 -9.92 -12.61 3.65
C THR A 11 -10.35 -12.01 2.31
N GLN A 12 -11.14 -10.95 2.33
CA GLN A 12 -11.56 -10.24 1.12
C GLN A 12 -10.35 -9.64 0.38
N LEU A 13 -9.44 -8.96 1.10
CA LEU A 13 -8.24 -8.39 0.50
C LEU A 13 -7.34 -9.46 -0.15
N MET A 14 -7.18 -10.62 0.49
CA MET A 14 -6.43 -11.75 -0.09
C MET A 14 -7.08 -12.30 -1.36
N LEU A 15 -8.41 -12.38 -1.41
CA LEU A 15 -9.13 -12.82 -2.60
C LEU A 15 -8.97 -11.83 -3.76
N ASP A 16 -9.01 -10.53 -3.47
CA ASP A 16 -8.87 -9.50 -4.49
C ASP A 16 -7.43 -9.40 -5.00
N GLU A 17 -6.43 -9.56 -4.12
CA GLU A 17 -5.02 -9.72 -4.49
C GLU A 17 -4.82 -10.93 -5.42
N LYS A 18 -5.43 -12.08 -5.10
CA LYS A 18 -5.35 -13.27 -5.96
C LYS A 18 -5.96 -13.03 -7.35
N LYS A 19 -7.11 -12.38 -7.43
CA LYS A 19 -7.75 -12.06 -8.73
C LYS A 19 -6.88 -11.14 -9.57
N LEU A 20 -6.33 -10.09 -8.94
CA LEU A 20 -5.47 -9.11 -9.62
C LEU A 20 -4.15 -9.73 -10.07
N THR A 21 -3.54 -10.60 -9.29
CA THR A 21 -2.32 -11.33 -9.69
C THR A 21 -2.57 -12.28 -10.86
N GLU A 22 -3.70 -12.99 -10.87
CA GLU A 22 -4.13 -13.82 -12.01
C GLU A 22 -4.42 -12.98 -13.27
N GLU A 23 -5.07 -11.83 -13.12
CA GLU A 23 -5.32 -10.89 -14.22
C GLU A 23 -4.00 -10.35 -14.78
N LYS A 24 -3.08 -9.92 -13.93
CA LYS A 24 -1.74 -9.44 -14.32
C LYS A 24 -0.97 -10.50 -15.10
N ALA A 25 -0.96 -11.75 -14.62
CA ALA A 25 -0.27 -12.85 -15.29
C ALA A 25 -0.78 -13.08 -16.72
N LYS A 26 -2.11 -13.08 -16.91
CA LYS A 26 -2.73 -13.20 -18.24
C LYS A 26 -2.35 -12.04 -19.16
N LEU A 27 -2.40 -10.81 -18.64
CA LEU A 27 -2.04 -9.62 -19.43
C LEU A 27 -0.57 -9.63 -19.84
N ILE A 28 0.34 -10.08 -18.98
CA ILE A 28 1.77 -10.23 -19.30
C ILE A 28 1.98 -11.22 -20.45
N GLU A 29 1.22 -12.32 -20.49
CA GLU A 29 1.25 -13.28 -21.59
C GLU A 29 0.64 -12.72 -22.88
N GLU A 30 -0.35 -11.83 -22.78
CA GLU A 30 -1.01 -11.21 -23.95
C GLU A 30 -0.14 -10.15 -24.64
N VAL A 31 0.68 -9.38 -23.91
CA VAL A 31 1.56 -8.34 -24.49
C VAL A 31 2.39 -8.85 -25.68
N PRO A 32 3.19 -9.93 -25.57
CA PRO A 32 4.00 -10.42 -26.68
C PRO A 32 3.16 -10.99 -27.84
N VAL A 33 1.90 -11.37 -27.61
CA VAL A 33 0.98 -11.76 -28.69
C VAL A 33 0.60 -10.54 -29.51
N TRP A 34 0.23 -9.44 -28.86
CA TRP A 34 -0.12 -8.19 -29.53
C TRP A 34 1.09 -7.54 -30.21
N GLU A 35 2.27 -7.54 -29.59
CA GLU A 35 3.50 -7.02 -30.22
C GLU A 35 3.86 -7.78 -31.50
N ARG A 36 3.68 -9.12 -31.51
CA ARG A 36 3.85 -9.92 -32.74
C ARG A 36 2.82 -9.56 -33.81
N ARG A 37 1.58 -9.28 -33.43
CA ARG A 37 0.52 -8.84 -34.37
C ARG A 37 0.85 -7.49 -34.99
N VAL A 38 1.37 -6.54 -34.20
CA VAL A 38 1.89 -5.26 -34.71
C VAL A 38 2.98 -5.50 -35.75
N GLY A 39 3.98 -6.32 -35.43
CA GLY A 39 5.07 -6.64 -36.35
C GLY A 39 4.57 -7.24 -37.67
N LEU A 40 3.63 -8.20 -37.59
CA LEU A 40 3.04 -8.83 -38.77
C LEU A 40 2.22 -7.85 -39.62
N ALA A 41 1.43 -6.97 -38.99
CA ALA A 41 0.63 -5.96 -39.70
C ALA A 41 1.53 -4.96 -40.43
N LYS A 42 2.61 -4.49 -39.78
CA LYS A 42 3.62 -3.62 -40.39
C LYS A 42 4.32 -4.29 -41.57
N GLN A 43 4.74 -5.54 -41.43
CA GLN A 43 5.37 -6.30 -42.52
C GLN A 43 4.46 -6.47 -43.74
N LYS A 44 3.14 -6.54 -43.52
CA LYS A 44 2.13 -6.67 -44.58
C LYS A 44 1.66 -5.32 -45.15
N GLY A 45 2.19 -4.20 -44.69
CA GLY A 45 1.74 -2.86 -45.11
C GLY A 45 0.32 -2.51 -44.65
N MET A 46 -0.21 -3.22 -43.65
CA MET A 46 -1.54 -2.97 -43.09
C MET A 46 -1.44 -1.95 -41.95
N HIS A 47 -1.30 -0.67 -42.30
CA HIS A 47 -1.00 0.40 -41.35
C HIS A 47 -2.12 0.61 -40.30
N ASP A 48 -3.38 0.55 -40.70
CA ASP A 48 -4.52 0.74 -39.77
C ASP A 48 -4.58 -0.38 -38.72
N LEU A 49 -4.43 -1.63 -39.15
CA LEU A 49 -4.36 -2.79 -38.26
C LEU A 49 -3.14 -2.76 -37.33
N ALA A 50 -2.01 -2.21 -37.80
CA ALA A 50 -0.83 -2.02 -36.96
C ALA A 50 -1.10 -0.97 -35.87
N ALA A 51 -1.75 0.14 -36.19
CA ALA A 51 -2.10 1.18 -35.23
C ALA A 51 -3.10 0.67 -34.18
N GLU A 52 -4.13 -0.07 -34.58
CA GLU A 52 -5.07 -0.69 -33.64
C GLU A 52 -4.38 -1.68 -32.69
N ALA A 53 -3.51 -2.53 -33.23
CA ALA A 53 -2.76 -3.48 -32.41
C ALA A 53 -1.77 -2.78 -31.46
N GLU A 54 -1.15 -1.67 -31.88
CA GLU A 54 -0.28 -0.85 -31.02
C GLU A 54 -1.07 -0.21 -29.89
N GLN A 55 -2.23 0.37 -30.19
CA GLN A 55 -3.12 0.91 -29.17
C GLN A 55 -3.49 -0.18 -28.15
N ARG A 56 -3.77 -1.40 -28.61
CA ARG A 56 -4.07 -2.51 -27.72
C ARG A 56 -2.89 -2.91 -26.83
N VAL A 57 -1.65 -2.88 -27.35
CA VAL A 57 -0.44 -3.08 -26.52
C VAL A 57 -0.35 -2.02 -25.43
N VAL A 58 -0.60 -0.76 -25.77
CA VAL A 58 -0.56 0.36 -24.80
C VAL A 58 -1.63 0.18 -23.72
N GLU A 59 -2.86 -0.18 -24.10
CA GLU A 59 -3.95 -0.45 -23.16
C GLU A 59 -3.60 -1.58 -22.19
N VAL A 60 -3.07 -2.70 -22.70
CA VAL A 60 -2.67 -3.85 -21.87
C VAL A 60 -1.54 -3.46 -20.92
N LYS A 61 -0.51 -2.73 -21.39
CA LYS A 61 0.60 -2.26 -20.54
C LYS A 61 0.13 -1.27 -19.48
N THR A 62 -0.82 -0.39 -19.84
CA THR A 62 -1.41 0.56 -18.89
C THR A 62 -2.20 -0.19 -17.82
N ARG A 63 -2.99 -1.19 -18.21
CA ARG A 63 -3.73 -2.03 -17.28
C ARG A 63 -2.82 -2.80 -16.33
N ILE A 64 -1.68 -3.31 -16.80
CA ILE A 64 -0.68 -3.95 -15.93
C ILE A 64 -0.19 -2.98 -14.85
N LYS A 65 0.14 -1.73 -15.22
CA LYS A 65 0.57 -0.70 -14.25
C LYS A 65 -0.53 -0.35 -13.25
N GLU A 66 -1.78 -0.24 -13.70
CA GLU A 66 -2.91 -0.03 -12.80
C GLU A 66 -3.07 -1.16 -11.78
N ILE A 67 -2.88 -2.41 -12.23
CA ILE A 67 -2.94 -3.57 -11.35
C ILE A 67 -1.77 -3.56 -10.36
N GLU A 68 -0.57 -3.18 -10.78
CA GLU A 68 0.58 -3.02 -9.89
C GLU A 68 0.31 -2.02 -8.78
N LEU A 69 -0.21 -0.84 -9.12
CA LEU A 69 -0.60 0.16 -8.12
C LEU A 69 -1.68 -0.38 -7.18
N LYS A 70 -2.67 -1.10 -7.70
CA LYS A 70 -3.72 -1.71 -6.87
C LYS A 70 -3.16 -2.76 -5.91
N LEU A 71 -2.22 -3.58 -6.35
CA LEU A 71 -1.56 -4.57 -5.50
C LEU A 71 -0.79 -3.89 -4.37
N GLU A 72 -0.09 -2.79 -4.66
CA GLU A 72 0.58 -1.98 -3.64
C GLU A 72 -0.41 -1.42 -2.61
N THR A 73 -1.54 -0.85 -3.07
CA THR A 73 -2.57 -0.36 -2.14
C THR A 73 -3.18 -1.48 -1.29
N LEU A 74 -3.37 -2.68 -1.84
CA LEU A 74 -3.85 -3.83 -1.07
C LEU A 74 -2.83 -4.29 -0.04
N GLU A 75 -1.53 -4.19 -0.33
CA GLU A 75 -0.48 -4.49 0.62
C GLU A 75 -0.50 -3.51 1.79
N MET A 76 -0.60 -2.21 1.51
CA MET A 76 -0.76 -1.16 2.53
C MET A 76 -2.00 -1.40 3.39
N ASP A 77 -3.15 -1.74 2.79
CA ASP A 77 -4.39 -2.02 3.51
C ASP A 77 -4.27 -3.25 4.43
N LYS A 78 -3.60 -4.32 3.96
CA LYS A 78 -3.32 -5.50 4.78
C LYS A 78 -2.43 -5.15 5.96
N ASP A 79 -1.41 -4.32 5.76
CA ASP A 79 -0.50 -3.92 6.83
C ASP A 79 -1.15 -3.00 7.84
N MET A 80 -2.00 -2.06 7.39
CA MET A 80 -2.88 -1.26 8.24
C MET A 80 -3.76 -2.15 9.11
N LEU A 81 -4.43 -3.14 8.53
CA LEU A 81 -5.28 -4.06 9.29
C LEU A 81 -4.48 -4.91 10.29
N ARG A 82 -3.26 -5.34 9.92
CA ARG A 82 -2.37 -6.04 10.85
C ARG A 82 -1.99 -5.13 12.02
N TYR A 83 -1.68 -3.86 11.75
CA TYR A 83 -1.40 -2.88 12.80
C TYR A 83 -2.62 -2.65 13.71
N GLU A 84 -3.80 -2.39 13.15
CA GLU A 84 -5.05 -2.21 13.90
C GLU A 84 -5.38 -3.42 14.77
N SER A 85 -5.21 -4.64 14.23
CA SER A 85 -5.46 -5.88 14.97
C SER A 85 -4.50 -6.14 16.13
N ARG A 86 -3.29 -5.55 16.09
CA ARG A 86 -2.27 -5.64 17.15
C ARG A 86 -2.35 -4.49 18.14
N ARG A 87 -3.16 -3.46 17.86
CA ARG A 87 -3.28 -2.29 18.72
C ARG A 87 -3.95 -2.71 20.04
N PRO A 88 -3.34 -2.42 21.20
CA PRO A 88 -3.98 -2.65 22.48
C PRO A 88 -5.31 -1.90 22.51
N SER A 89 -6.36 -2.53 23.03
CA SER A 89 -7.69 -1.92 23.15
C SER A 89 -8.34 -2.27 24.49
N GLY A 90 -9.21 -1.39 24.99
CA GLY A 90 -9.92 -1.56 26.25
C GLY A 90 -9.00 -1.53 27.48
N ARG A 91 -9.17 -2.50 28.38
CA ARG A 91 -8.53 -2.55 29.71
C ARG A 91 -7.00 -2.58 29.72
N GLU A 92 -6.35 -2.92 28.61
CA GLU A 92 -4.89 -2.82 28.51
C GLU A 92 -4.42 -1.38 28.29
N VAL A 93 -5.16 -0.61 27.50
CA VAL A 93 -4.90 0.83 27.30
C VAL A 93 -5.15 1.57 28.60
N GLU A 94 -6.28 1.31 29.26
CA GLU A 94 -6.61 1.92 30.57
C GLU A 94 -5.56 1.60 31.65
N ARG A 95 -4.99 0.39 31.64
CA ARG A 95 -3.91 0.02 32.57
C ARG A 95 -2.60 0.71 32.23
N ALA A 96 -2.26 0.82 30.94
CA ALA A 96 -1.07 1.53 30.50
C ALA A 96 -1.16 3.03 30.80
N GLU A 97 -2.32 3.65 30.61
CA GLU A 97 -2.61 5.03 30.98
C GLU A 97 -2.52 5.23 32.50
N ALA A 98 -3.12 4.34 33.29
CA ALA A 98 -3.02 4.40 34.75
C ALA A 98 -1.58 4.23 35.26
N MET A 99 -0.76 3.39 34.59
CA MET A 99 0.67 3.26 34.91
C MET A 99 1.45 4.53 34.55
N LEU A 100 1.17 5.15 33.40
CA LEU A 100 1.78 6.43 33.03
C LEU A 100 1.41 7.55 34.01
N ASP A 101 0.16 7.60 34.45
CA ASP A 101 -0.30 8.58 35.44
C ASP A 101 0.35 8.34 36.80
N GLN A 102 0.56 7.10 37.22
CA GLN A 102 1.33 6.79 38.43
C GLN A 102 2.80 7.19 38.32
N VAL A 103 3.43 7.03 37.15
CA VAL A 103 4.82 7.47 36.90
C VAL A 103 4.91 9.01 36.91
N ARG A 104 3.92 9.71 36.33
CA ARG A 104 3.81 11.17 36.38
C ARG A 104 3.61 11.68 37.82
N LEU A 105 2.72 11.06 38.58
CA LEU A 105 2.46 11.41 39.98
C LEU A 105 3.64 11.08 40.91
N GLY A 106 4.44 10.07 40.56
CA GLY A 106 5.64 9.66 41.29
C GLY A 106 6.85 10.59 41.10
N GLY A 107 6.73 11.68 40.31
CA GLY A 107 7.80 12.66 40.10
C GLY A 107 9.00 12.14 39.32
N LEU A 108 8.87 11.00 38.61
CA LEU A 108 9.96 10.43 37.83
C LEU A 108 10.14 11.10 36.45
N VAL A 109 9.17 11.94 36.05
CA VAL A 109 9.20 12.76 34.83
C VAL A 109 8.85 14.18 35.24
N ASP A 110 9.86 15.07 35.28
CA ASP A 110 9.65 16.50 35.48
C ASP A 110 8.99 17.09 34.21
N PRO A 111 7.76 17.64 34.29
CA PRO A 111 7.11 18.27 33.14
C PRO A 111 7.94 19.44 32.58
N ASP A 112 8.52 20.24 33.47
CA ASP A 112 9.33 21.42 33.14
C ASP A 112 10.65 21.08 32.44
N ARG A 113 11.10 19.83 32.48
CA ARG A 113 12.33 19.37 31.82
C ARG A 113 12.05 18.84 30.40
N MET A 114 10.87 18.25 30.18
CA MET A 114 10.43 17.77 28.87
C MET A 114 10.15 18.91 27.89
N ASP A 115 9.58 20.02 28.37
CA ASP A 115 9.32 21.20 27.52
C ASP A 115 10.63 21.84 27.00
N LYS A 116 11.72 21.76 27.78
CA LYS A 116 13.05 22.20 27.32
C LYS A 116 13.69 21.26 26.30
N GLU A 117 13.54 19.94 26.45
CA GLU A 117 14.11 18.97 25.50
C GLU A 117 13.34 18.95 24.17
N LEU A 118 12.05 19.28 24.16
CA LEU A 118 11.25 19.40 22.93
C LEU A 118 11.55 20.70 22.15
N ASP A 119 11.91 21.78 22.84
CA ASP A 119 12.37 23.03 22.20
C ASP A 119 13.80 22.90 21.64
N GLU A 120 14.69 22.15 22.31
CA GLU A 120 16.04 21.85 21.79
C GLU A 120 16.05 20.84 20.63
N THR A 121 14.96 20.08 20.43
CA THR A 121 14.78 19.17 19.29
C THR A 121 13.83 19.71 18.22
N ALA A 122 13.49 21.00 18.28
CA ALA A 122 12.97 21.74 17.13
C ALA A 122 14.03 21.69 16.02
N PHE A 123 13.89 20.67 15.17
CA PHE A 123 14.70 20.41 13.99
C PHE A 123 14.89 21.71 13.21
N ASP A 124 16.14 22.17 13.17
CA ASP A 124 16.59 23.27 12.33
C ASP A 124 16.43 22.86 10.86
N PHE A 125 15.23 23.05 10.32
CA PHE A 125 14.98 23.17 8.89
C PHE A 125 15.38 24.58 8.45
N ASN A 126 16.62 24.97 8.70
CA ASN A 126 17.24 26.03 7.91
C ASN A 126 17.77 25.40 6.62
N GLU A 127 17.02 25.71 5.57
CA GLU A 127 17.51 25.78 4.20
C GLU A 127 18.93 26.38 4.17
N GLU A 128 19.90 25.60 3.72
CA GLU A 128 21.04 26.15 2.97
C GLU A 128 21.27 25.29 1.72
N ASP A 129 21.09 25.99 0.59
CA ASP A 129 21.43 25.73 -0.82
C ASP A 129 22.33 24.54 -1.20
#